data_AF-A0A2P6TC23-F1
#
_entry.id   AF-A0A2P6TC23-F1
#
_cell.length_a   1.000
_cell.length_b   1.000
_cell.length_c   1.000
_cell.angle_alpha   90.00
_cell.angle_beta   90.00
_cell.angle_gamma   90.00
#
_symmetry.space_group_name_H-M   'P 1'
#
loop_
_entity.id
_entity.type
_entity.pdbx_description
1 polymer ?
#
loop_
_entity_poly.entity_id
_entity_poly.type
_entity_poly.pdbx_seq_one_letter_code
_entity_poly.pdbx_strand_id
1 'polypeptide(L)'
;MPSSSHQALALQWAKTDVWALPLVSIIELAILVAGLAHGVAGIAAVAGAALVVSLNFLAASLAALNPRRYASRWRLPLVIIVRCADMLLFPTAIDLLSVMAGQPVSAAGGAAAVAAAAAAGKPVAASHLAAAALYARGAAFFVVPVAGVHACLLMALYCQLPPLAHMIMQLASVALLMHRTPAVCSQYVAMHPAHARLSEGAYWVVRHLVALFSSGTWLTLEAAAEEANSVQKCASVAWMLEIGFGLLLATLLTWRQQLHEAYELAVRKAQRSDEEAIEAREELLSSPYVRVCEPALRLANVYGTWAVPVAFAALFAFIAALVAQPGAA
;
A
#
# COMPACT_ATOMS: atom_id res chain seq x y z
N MET A 1 27.87 14.88 15.41
CA MET A 1 27.49 13.58 16.04
C MET A 1 25.98 13.52 16.04
N PRO A 2 25.34 12.37 15.74
CA PRO A 2 23.88 12.26 15.90
C PRO A 2 23.53 12.55 17.35
N SER A 3 22.51 13.38 17.57
CA SER A 3 22.07 13.76 18.92
C SER A 3 21.55 12.54 19.69
N SER A 4 21.53 12.61 21.02
CA SER A 4 21.21 11.47 21.88
C SER A 4 19.78 10.93 21.66
N SER A 5 18.83 11.77 21.25
CA SER A 5 17.46 11.40 20.87
C SER A 5 17.38 10.67 19.54
N HIS A 6 18.16 11.07 18.53
CA HIS A 6 18.20 10.38 17.24
C HIS A 6 18.66 8.93 17.44
N GLN A 7 19.62 8.73 18.34
CA GLN A 7 20.08 7.40 18.70
C GLN A 7 19.05 6.63 19.53
N ALA A 8 18.33 7.29 20.44
CA ALA A 8 17.29 6.68 21.24
C ALA A 8 16.06 6.26 20.41
N LEU A 9 15.60 7.09 19.47
CA LEU A 9 14.55 6.74 18.51
C LEU A 9 15.00 5.59 17.61
N ALA A 10 16.22 5.65 17.08
CA ALA A 10 16.74 4.57 16.25
C ALA A 10 16.89 3.24 17.00
N LEU A 11 17.18 3.28 18.30
CA LEU A 11 17.18 2.10 19.18
C LEU A 11 15.76 1.60 19.50
N GLN A 12 14.79 2.50 19.66
CA GLN A 12 13.39 2.12 19.82
C GLN A 12 12.89 1.42 18.56
N TRP A 13 13.20 1.95 17.37
CA TRP A 13 12.87 1.30 16.11
C TRP A 13 13.58 -0.02 15.91
N ALA A 14 14.86 -0.13 16.29
CA ALA A 14 15.55 -1.41 16.26
C ALA A 14 14.81 -2.48 17.08
N LYS A 15 14.18 -2.12 18.20
CA LYS A 15 13.34 -3.05 18.98
C LYS A 15 12.04 -3.41 18.24
N THR A 16 11.41 -2.46 17.56
CA THR A 16 10.22 -2.72 16.74
C THR A 16 10.56 -3.63 15.56
N ASP A 17 11.68 -3.37 14.88
CA ASP A 17 12.17 -4.10 13.72
C ASP A 17 12.42 -5.59 14.06
N VAL A 18 12.87 -5.90 15.28
CA VAL A 18 13.07 -7.28 15.77
C VAL A 18 11.79 -8.12 15.73
N TRP A 19 10.62 -7.51 15.97
CA TRP A 19 9.34 -8.24 15.97
C TRP A 19 8.60 -8.14 14.65
N ALA A 20 8.69 -6.99 13.99
CA ALA A 20 7.96 -6.75 12.75
C ALA A 20 8.55 -7.50 11.56
N LEU A 21 9.88 -7.52 11.41
CA LEU A 21 10.53 -8.15 10.26
C LEU A 21 10.26 -9.66 10.18
N PRO A 22 10.32 -10.43 11.29
CA PRO A 22 9.92 -11.84 11.24
C PRO A 22 8.45 -12.06 10.89
N LEU A 23 7.54 -11.21 11.37
CA LEU A 23 6.11 -11.33 11.04
C LEU A 23 5.88 -11.13 9.54
N VAL A 24 6.52 -10.12 8.95
CA VAL A 24 6.49 -9.84 7.50
C VAL A 24 7.05 -11.04 6.74
N SER A 25 8.21 -11.55 7.13
CA SER A 25 8.80 -12.76 6.54
C SER A 25 7.89 -13.99 6.59
N ILE A 26 7.15 -14.18 7.69
CA ILE A 26 6.19 -15.30 7.81
C ILE A 26 5.05 -15.15 6.80
N ILE A 27 4.51 -13.93 6.65
CA ILE A 27 3.45 -13.64 5.68
C ILE A 27 3.96 -13.86 4.26
N GLU A 28 5.14 -13.35 3.92
CA GLU A 28 5.76 -13.50 2.60
C GLU A 28 6.08 -14.96 2.28
N LEU A 29 6.62 -15.70 3.24
CA LEU A 29 6.90 -17.13 3.10
C LEU A 29 5.60 -17.92 2.92
N ALA A 30 4.53 -17.59 3.64
CA ALA A 30 3.22 -18.23 3.48
C ALA A 30 2.65 -18.00 2.08
N ILE A 31 2.75 -16.78 1.55
CA ILE A 31 2.33 -16.45 0.17
C ILE A 31 3.17 -17.23 -0.84
N LEU A 32 4.48 -17.33 -0.64
CA LEU A 32 5.37 -18.07 -1.53
C LEU A 32 5.09 -19.58 -1.51
N VAL A 33 4.92 -20.17 -0.32
CA VAL A 33 4.59 -21.59 -0.16
C VAL A 33 3.25 -21.90 -0.82
N ALA A 34 2.25 -21.04 -0.64
CA ALA A 34 0.99 -21.15 -1.35
C ALA A 34 1.21 -21.10 -2.87
N GLY A 35 2.01 -20.16 -3.36
CA GLY A 35 2.40 -20.03 -4.76
C GLY A 35 3.07 -21.25 -5.39
N LEU A 36 4.04 -21.82 -4.66
CA LEU A 36 4.76 -23.03 -5.02
C LEU A 36 3.84 -24.25 -5.04
N ALA A 37 2.98 -24.39 -4.02
CA ALA A 37 2.03 -25.49 -3.92
C ALA A 37 1.04 -25.54 -5.09
N HIS A 38 0.75 -24.39 -5.71
CA HIS A 38 -0.13 -24.30 -6.88
C HIS A 38 0.64 -24.31 -8.22
N GLY A 39 1.97 -24.51 -8.20
CA GLY A 39 2.80 -24.58 -9.41
C GLY A 39 2.94 -23.26 -10.16
N VAL A 40 2.67 -22.13 -9.50
CA VAL A 40 2.59 -20.80 -10.12
C VAL A 40 3.89 -20.02 -9.96
N ALA A 41 4.67 -20.32 -8.92
CA ALA A 41 5.92 -19.61 -8.64
C ALA A 41 7.07 -20.09 -9.53
N GLY A 42 7.51 -19.23 -10.44
CA GLY A 42 8.77 -19.42 -11.16
C GLY A 42 9.99 -19.30 -10.24
N ILE A 43 11.11 -19.89 -10.65
CA ILE A 43 12.38 -19.92 -9.89
C ILE A 43 12.82 -18.50 -9.46
N ALA A 44 12.62 -17.49 -10.31
CA ALA A 44 12.95 -16.11 -9.99
C ALA A 44 12.12 -15.51 -8.84
N ALA A 45 10.82 -15.87 -8.75
CA ALA A 45 9.93 -15.41 -7.67
C ALA A 45 10.34 -16.05 -6.33
N VAL A 46 10.69 -17.33 -6.37
CA VAL A 46 11.17 -18.09 -5.20
C VAL A 46 12.51 -17.54 -4.71
N ALA A 47 13.45 -17.29 -5.63
CA ALA A 47 14.74 -16.69 -5.30
C ALA A 47 14.58 -15.27 -4.73
N GLY A 48 13.68 -14.46 -5.30
CA GLY A 48 13.37 -13.13 -4.78
C GLY A 48 12.79 -13.17 -3.36
N ALA A 49 11.82 -14.04 -3.12
CA ALA A 49 11.21 -14.19 -1.80
C ALA A 49 12.19 -14.72 -0.75
N ALA A 50 13.00 -15.71 -1.12
CA ALA A 50 14.05 -16.22 -0.26
C ALA A 50 15.08 -15.13 0.08
N LEU A 51 15.43 -14.27 -0.88
CA LEU A 51 16.31 -13.13 -0.65
C LEU A 51 15.70 -12.14 0.34
N VAL A 52 14.43 -11.78 0.19
CA VAL A 52 13.75 -10.83 1.10
C VAL A 52 13.59 -11.38 2.50
N VAL A 53 13.13 -12.63 2.63
CA VAL A 53 13.08 -13.32 3.91
C VAL A 53 14.46 -13.32 4.56
N SER A 54 15.51 -13.64 3.81
CA SER A 54 16.90 -13.64 4.32
C SER A 54 17.35 -12.24 4.77
N LEU A 55 17.02 -11.19 4.01
CA LEU A 55 17.32 -9.80 4.36
C LEU A 55 16.57 -9.34 5.62
N ASN A 56 15.30 -9.71 5.75
CA ASN A 56 14.48 -9.44 6.93
C ASN A 56 15.04 -10.14 8.18
N PHE A 57 15.42 -11.41 8.07
CA PHE A 57 16.08 -12.15 9.16
C PHE A 57 17.46 -11.58 9.50
N LEU A 58 18.25 -11.18 8.50
CA LEU A 58 19.54 -10.52 8.73
C LEU A 58 19.36 -9.20 9.47
N ALA A 59 18.41 -8.37 9.05
CA ALA A 59 18.10 -7.10 9.70
C ALA A 59 17.60 -7.29 11.14
N ALA A 60 16.68 -8.23 11.39
CA ALA A 60 16.21 -8.58 12.73
C ALA A 60 17.36 -9.10 13.62
N SER A 61 18.22 -9.95 13.08
CA SER A 61 19.38 -10.50 13.80
C SER A 61 20.40 -9.42 14.16
N LEU A 62 20.70 -8.51 13.22
CA LEU A 62 21.59 -7.37 13.48
C LEU A 62 21.00 -6.41 14.51
N ALA A 63 19.69 -6.16 14.45
CA ALA A 63 18.97 -5.34 15.42
C ALA A 63 19.00 -5.97 16.83
N ALA A 64 18.86 -7.29 16.95
CA ALA A 64 18.92 -8.01 18.22
C ALA A 64 20.35 -8.10 18.80
N LEU A 65 21.34 -8.44 17.97
CA LEU A 65 22.71 -8.71 18.42
C LEU A 65 23.52 -7.44 18.68
N ASN A 66 23.31 -6.38 17.90
CA ASN A 66 24.05 -5.13 18.05
C ASN A 66 23.18 -3.91 17.72
N PRO A 67 22.20 -3.59 18.58
CA PRO A 67 21.19 -2.56 18.29
C PRO A 67 21.81 -1.19 18.05
N ARG A 68 22.93 -0.85 18.71
CA ARG A 68 23.63 0.43 18.53
C ARG A 68 24.32 0.53 17.16
N ARG A 69 25.03 -0.51 16.71
CA ARG A 69 25.66 -0.52 15.37
C ARG A 69 24.61 -0.64 14.27
N TYR A 70 23.55 -1.42 14.51
CA TYR A 70 22.41 -1.51 13.61
C TYR A 70 21.76 -0.14 13.41
N ALA A 71 21.31 0.50 14.50
CA ALA A 71 20.67 1.82 14.47
C ALA A 71 21.52 2.90 13.79
N SER A 72 22.83 2.92 14.02
CA SER A 72 23.71 3.99 13.53
C SER A 72 24.21 3.82 12.10
N ARG A 73 24.43 2.59 11.62
CA ARG A 73 25.09 2.35 10.31
C ARG A 73 24.27 1.48 9.36
N TRP A 74 23.57 0.48 9.86
CA TRP A 74 22.99 -0.57 9.01
C TRP A 74 21.49 -0.46 8.83
N ARG A 75 20.78 0.18 9.75
CA ARG A 75 19.31 0.23 9.73
C ARG A 75 18.79 0.88 8.46
N LEU A 76 19.24 2.10 8.15
CA LEU A 76 18.76 2.83 6.98
C LEU A 76 18.98 2.06 5.66
N PRO A 77 20.20 1.60 5.32
CA PRO A 77 20.39 0.85 4.08
C PRO A 77 19.63 -0.49 4.07
N LEU A 78 19.59 -1.22 5.19
CA LEU A 78 18.86 -2.50 5.25
C LEU A 78 17.36 -2.30 5.08
N VAL A 79 16.76 -1.32 5.76
CA VAL A 79 15.34 -1.01 5.59
C VAL A 79 15.05 -0.58 4.16
N ILE A 80 15.89 0.26 3.53
CA ILE A 80 15.71 0.64 2.12
C ILE A 80 15.78 -0.60 1.21
N ILE A 81 16.78 -1.46 1.40
CA ILE A 81 16.95 -2.67 0.59
C ILE A 81 15.75 -3.61 0.75
N VAL A 82 15.33 -3.88 1.98
CA VAL A 82 14.12 -4.67 2.28
C VAL A 82 12.92 -4.09 1.55
N ARG A 83 12.66 -2.79 1.69
CA ARG A 83 11.52 -2.13 1.02
C ARG A 83 11.58 -2.22 -0.49
N CYS A 84 12.74 -1.98 -1.09
CA CYS A 84 12.92 -2.11 -2.52
C CYS A 84 12.63 -3.54 -2.99
N ALA A 85 13.08 -4.53 -2.21
CA ALA A 85 12.89 -5.92 -2.54
C ALA A 85 11.41 -6.35 -2.34
N ASP A 86 10.73 -5.85 -1.31
CA ASP A 86 9.29 -6.02 -1.11
C ASP A 86 8.50 -5.44 -2.28
N MET A 87 8.87 -4.25 -2.77
CA MET A 87 8.26 -3.63 -3.95
C MET A 87 8.41 -4.47 -5.22
N LEU A 88 9.45 -5.30 -5.31
CA LEU A 88 9.66 -6.22 -6.44
C LEU A 88 8.88 -7.53 -6.24
N LEU A 89 8.77 -8.00 -5.00
CA LEU A 89 8.04 -9.21 -4.66
C LEU A 89 6.54 -9.05 -4.72
N PHE A 90 6.02 -7.90 -4.30
CA PHE A 90 4.58 -7.67 -4.18
C PHE A 90 3.85 -7.83 -5.52
N PRO A 91 4.31 -7.23 -6.63
CA PRO A 91 3.74 -7.49 -7.95
C PRO A 91 3.82 -8.97 -8.34
N THR A 92 4.88 -9.67 -7.95
CA THR A 92 5.06 -11.09 -8.25
C THR A 92 4.10 -11.97 -7.45
N ALA A 93 3.85 -11.65 -6.18
CA ALA A 93 2.86 -12.28 -5.31
C ALA A 93 1.43 -12.04 -5.81
N ILE A 94 1.18 -10.82 -6.30
CA ILE A 94 -0.07 -10.43 -6.95
C ILE A 94 -0.29 -11.24 -8.23
N ASP A 95 0.72 -11.31 -9.11
CA ASP A 95 0.65 -12.10 -10.34
C ASP A 95 0.42 -13.58 -10.00
N LEU A 96 1.00 -14.06 -8.91
CA LEU A 96 0.75 -15.39 -8.36
C LEU A 96 -0.71 -15.60 -7.94
N LEU A 97 -1.24 -14.71 -7.11
CA LEU A 97 -2.64 -14.74 -6.66
C LEU A 97 -3.59 -14.59 -7.85
N SER A 98 -3.18 -13.86 -8.88
CA SER A 98 -3.93 -13.67 -10.12
C SER A 98 -4.04 -14.95 -10.94
N VAL A 99 -2.96 -15.74 -11.00
CA VAL A 99 -2.92 -17.02 -11.71
C VAL A 99 -3.56 -18.12 -10.86
N MET A 100 -3.39 -18.11 -9.54
CA MET A 100 -4.09 -19.00 -8.61
C MET A 100 -5.60 -18.77 -8.62
N ALA A 101 -6.00 -17.50 -8.67
CA ALA A 101 -7.37 -17.15 -8.98
C ALA A 101 -7.70 -17.68 -10.38
N GLY A 102 -6.93 -17.29 -11.40
CA GLY A 102 -6.99 -17.65 -12.83
C GLY A 102 -7.18 -19.13 -13.16
N GLN A 103 -6.72 -20.03 -12.29
CA GLN A 103 -7.05 -21.45 -12.37
C GLN A 103 -8.57 -21.58 -12.50
N PRO A 104 -9.07 -22.22 -13.57
CA PRO A 104 -10.47 -22.51 -13.63
C PRO A 104 -10.74 -23.43 -12.43
N VAL A 105 -11.61 -23.02 -11.51
CA VAL A 105 -12.46 -24.01 -10.83
C VAL A 105 -13.10 -24.70 -12.01
N SER A 106 -12.57 -25.88 -12.37
CA SER A 106 -12.69 -26.39 -13.73
C SER A 106 -14.14 -26.21 -14.15
N ALA A 107 -14.41 -25.62 -15.32
CA ALA A 107 -15.79 -25.48 -15.77
C ALA A 107 -16.50 -26.85 -15.71
N ALA A 108 -15.75 -27.94 -15.81
CA ALA A 108 -16.16 -29.31 -15.50
C ALA A 108 -16.57 -29.54 -14.03
N GLY A 109 -15.84 -29.08 -13.02
CA GLY A 109 -16.15 -29.20 -11.59
C GLY A 109 -17.23 -28.23 -11.11
N GLY A 110 -17.26 -27.01 -11.64
CA GLY A 110 -18.33 -26.04 -11.40
C GLY A 110 -19.64 -26.44 -12.06
N ALA A 111 -19.61 -26.88 -13.32
CA ALA A 111 -20.79 -27.42 -14.00
C ALA A 111 -21.21 -28.77 -13.40
N ALA A 112 -20.30 -29.64 -12.95
CA ALA A 112 -20.66 -30.87 -12.25
C ALA A 112 -21.24 -30.60 -10.85
N ALA A 113 -20.75 -29.59 -10.11
CA ALA A 113 -21.30 -29.20 -8.81
C ALA A 113 -22.66 -28.51 -8.96
N VAL A 114 -22.83 -27.65 -9.97
CA VAL A 114 -24.13 -27.02 -10.32
C VAL A 114 -25.10 -28.07 -10.86
N ALA A 115 -24.66 -29.03 -11.68
CA ALA A 115 -25.48 -30.14 -12.16
C ALA A 115 -25.86 -31.11 -11.02
N ALA A 116 -24.95 -31.39 -10.08
CA ALA A 116 -25.23 -32.18 -8.88
C ALA A 116 -26.19 -31.45 -7.91
N ALA A 117 -26.04 -30.14 -7.75
CA ALA A 117 -26.95 -29.32 -6.94
C ALA A 117 -28.33 -29.13 -7.59
N ALA A 118 -28.39 -29.03 -8.93
CA ALA A 118 -29.62 -29.02 -9.71
C ALA A 118 -30.32 -30.38 -9.67
N ALA A 119 -29.58 -31.48 -9.77
CA ALA A 119 -30.08 -32.84 -9.57
C ALA A 119 -30.59 -33.07 -8.13
N ALA A 120 -30.03 -32.35 -7.15
CA ALA A 120 -30.47 -32.34 -5.76
C ALA A 120 -31.57 -31.30 -5.44
N GLY A 121 -32.12 -30.61 -6.45
CA GLY A 121 -33.22 -29.65 -6.27
C GLY A 121 -32.87 -28.33 -5.59
N LYS A 122 -31.59 -27.92 -5.57
CA LYS A 122 -31.11 -26.67 -4.93
C LYS A 122 -30.50 -25.66 -5.94
N PRO A 123 -31.24 -25.23 -6.99
CA PRO A 123 -30.66 -24.45 -8.10
C PRO A 123 -30.29 -23.00 -7.75
N VAL A 124 -30.89 -22.40 -6.71
CA VAL A 124 -30.72 -20.96 -6.41
C VAL A 124 -29.45 -20.69 -5.59
N ALA A 125 -29.09 -21.57 -4.64
CA ALA A 125 -27.92 -21.35 -3.79
C ALA A 125 -26.58 -21.49 -4.55
N ALA A 126 -26.52 -22.37 -5.54
CA ALA A 126 -25.31 -22.63 -6.32
C ALA A 126 -24.95 -21.47 -7.27
N SER A 127 -25.94 -20.78 -7.85
CA SER A 127 -25.73 -19.61 -8.70
C SER A 127 -25.30 -18.37 -7.89
N HIS A 128 -25.84 -18.19 -6.69
CA HIS A 128 -25.40 -17.13 -5.78
C HIS A 128 -23.99 -17.35 -5.22
N LEU A 129 -23.61 -18.60 -4.92
CA LEU A 129 -22.25 -18.94 -4.49
C LEU A 129 -21.22 -18.77 -5.61
N ALA A 130 -21.57 -19.16 -6.85
CA ALA A 130 -20.73 -18.93 -8.02
C ALA A 130 -20.58 -17.43 -8.31
N ALA A 131 -21.66 -16.65 -8.22
CA ALA A 131 -21.61 -15.20 -8.34
C ALA A 131 -20.79 -14.56 -7.20
N ALA A 132 -20.98 -14.98 -5.96
CA ALA A 132 -20.23 -14.50 -4.80
C ALA A 132 -18.73 -14.83 -4.92
N ALA A 133 -18.37 -16.03 -5.38
CA ALA A 133 -16.99 -16.39 -5.65
C ALA A 133 -16.39 -15.54 -6.79
N LEU A 134 -17.16 -15.22 -7.81
CA LEU A 134 -16.74 -14.39 -8.95
C LEU A 134 -16.59 -12.92 -8.54
N TYR A 135 -17.49 -12.38 -7.72
CA TYR A 135 -17.37 -11.05 -7.11
C TYR A 135 -16.24 -11.00 -6.07
N ALA A 136 -16.04 -12.04 -5.26
CA ALA A 136 -14.93 -12.12 -4.31
C ALA A 136 -13.58 -12.19 -5.04
N ARG A 137 -13.53 -12.89 -6.18
CA ARG A 137 -12.36 -12.98 -7.05
C ARG A 137 -12.09 -11.67 -7.79
N GLY A 138 -13.12 -11.01 -8.31
CA GLY A 138 -13.02 -9.66 -8.88
C GLY A 138 -12.64 -8.61 -7.84
N ALA A 139 -13.13 -8.75 -6.60
CA ALA A 139 -12.72 -7.94 -5.47
C ALA A 139 -11.27 -8.21 -5.10
N ALA A 140 -10.78 -9.46 -5.11
CA ALA A 140 -9.37 -9.77 -4.83
C ALA A 140 -8.42 -9.06 -5.81
N PHE A 141 -8.75 -9.02 -7.10
CA PHE A 141 -7.96 -8.29 -8.12
C PHE A 141 -8.06 -6.76 -8.04
N PHE A 142 -9.19 -6.23 -7.57
CA PHE A 142 -9.32 -4.80 -7.30
C PHE A 142 -8.68 -4.41 -5.95
N VAL A 143 -8.63 -5.37 -5.02
CA VAL A 143 -7.95 -5.28 -3.74
C VAL A 143 -6.46 -5.40 -3.94
N VAL A 144 -5.94 -5.97 -5.01
CA VAL A 144 -4.50 -6.13 -5.26
C VAL A 144 -3.71 -4.80 -5.23
N PRO A 145 -4.10 -3.72 -5.96
CA PRO A 145 -3.46 -2.41 -5.83
C PRO A 145 -3.67 -1.83 -4.42
N VAL A 146 -4.86 -2.03 -3.85
CA VAL A 146 -5.21 -1.62 -2.48
C VAL A 146 -4.41 -2.39 -1.42
N ALA A 147 -4.04 -3.65 -1.66
CA ALA A 147 -3.27 -4.53 -0.78
C ALA A 147 -1.80 -4.17 -0.87
N GLY A 148 -1.31 -3.74 -2.05
CA GLY A 148 -0.03 -3.06 -2.19
C GLY A 148 0.02 -1.80 -1.37
N VAL A 149 -1.03 -0.99 -1.40
CA VAL A 149 -1.20 0.18 -0.52
C VAL A 149 -1.19 -0.22 0.96
N HIS A 150 -1.89 -1.27 1.37
CA HIS A 150 -1.92 -1.75 2.76
C HIS A 150 -0.58 -2.36 3.19
N ALA A 151 0.15 -3.03 2.30
CA ALA A 151 1.49 -3.56 2.59
C ALA A 151 2.51 -2.43 2.71
N CYS A 152 2.47 -1.43 1.82
CA CYS A 152 3.27 -0.23 1.97
C CYS A 152 2.92 0.51 3.27
N LEU A 153 1.64 0.57 3.65
CA LEU A 153 1.15 1.14 4.91
C LEU A 153 1.69 0.38 6.13
N LEU A 154 1.50 -0.94 6.18
CA LEU A 154 1.97 -1.80 7.26
C LEU A 154 3.49 -1.69 7.39
N MET A 155 4.21 -1.85 6.27
CA MET A 155 5.64 -1.70 6.28
C MET A 155 6.02 -0.29 6.72
N ALA A 156 5.37 0.79 6.26
CA ALA A 156 5.63 2.19 6.65
C ALA A 156 5.50 2.40 8.16
N LEU A 157 4.50 1.79 8.78
CA LEU A 157 4.25 1.85 10.21
C LEU A 157 5.30 1.09 11.03
N TYR A 158 5.79 -0.05 10.53
CA TYR A 158 6.70 -0.92 11.29
C TYR A 158 8.19 -0.65 11.04
N CYS A 159 8.56 -0.29 9.81
CA CYS A 159 9.92 0.00 9.39
C CYS A 159 10.07 1.50 9.11
N GLN A 160 9.96 2.31 10.16
CA GLN A 160 9.92 3.76 10.05
C GLN A 160 11.23 4.31 9.47
N LEU A 161 11.13 5.11 8.41
CA LEU A 161 12.24 5.82 7.79
C LEU A 161 12.21 7.29 8.20
N PRO A 162 13.34 8.01 8.21
CA PRO A 162 13.32 9.47 8.35
C PRO A 162 12.33 10.11 7.35
N PRO A 163 11.64 11.21 7.69
CA PRO A 163 10.45 11.66 6.95
C PRO A 163 10.68 11.82 5.43
N LEU A 164 11.82 12.38 5.05
CA LEU A 164 12.20 12.56 3.64
C LEU A 164 12.49 11.24 2.93
N ALA A 165 13.21 10.33 3.60
CA ALA A 165 13.49 9.00 3.04
C ALA A 165 12.19 8.18 2.90
N HIS A 166 11.27 8.30 3.87
CA HIS A 166 9.94 7.71 3.77
C HIS A 166 9.19 8.24 2.55
N MET A 167 9.15 9.56 2.35
CA MET A 167 8.48 10.18 1.19
C MET A 167 9.08 9.74 -0.14
N ILE A 168 10.40 9.76 -0.29
CA ILE A 168 11.09 9.33 -1.52
C ILE A 168 10.75 7.88 -1.84
N MET A 169 10.84 6.99 -0.84
CA MET A 169 10.51 5.58 -1.02
C MET A 169 9.04 5.41 -1.38
N GLN A 170 8.13 6.06 -0.64
CA GLN A 170 6.69 5.92 -0.86
C GLN A 170 6.28 6.43 -2.26
N LEU A 171 6.82 7.58 -2.68
CA LEU A 171 6.66 8.12 -4.03
C LEU A 171 7.17 7.15 -5.10
N ALA A 172 8.35 6.56 -4.91
CA ALA A 172 8.89 5.59 -5.85
C ALA A 172 8.00 4.34 -5.96
N SER A 173 7.50 3.79 -4.84
CA SER A 173 6.55 2.67 -4.88
C SER A 173 5.28 3.03 -5.62
N VAL A 174 4.67 4.17 -5.30
CA VAL A 174 3.41 4.57 -5.92
C VAL A 174 3.61 4.86 -7.41
N ALA A 175 4.71 5.48 -7.80
CA ALA A 175 5.05 5.66 -9.22
C ALA A 175 5.21 4.31 -9.96
N LEU A 176 5.86 3.32 -9.34
CA LEU A 176 5.98 1.97 -9.90
C LEU A 176 4.62 1.27 -10.02
N LEU A 177 3.75 1.40 -9.00
CA LEU A 177 2.39 0.88 -9.03
C LEU A 177 1.61 1.53 -10.17
N MET A 178 1.55 2.86 -10.20
CA MET A 178 0.88 3.65 -11.23
C MET A 178 1.33 3.28 -12.65
N HIS A 179 2.64 3.05 -12.85
CA HIS A 179 3.18 2.62 -14.12
C HIS A 179 2.67 1.24 -14.56
N ARG A 180 2.45 0.32 -13.62
CA ARG A 180 1.94 -1.04 -13.91
C ARG A 180 0.41 -1.12 -13.95
N THR A 181 -0.29 -0.18 -13.32
CA THR A 181 -1.75 -0.17 -13.22
C THR A 181 -2.46 -0.41 -14.57
N PRO A 182 -2.06 0.19 -15.71
CA PRO A 182 -2.75 -0.04 -16.99
C PRO A 182 -2.71 -1.50 -17.46
N ALA A 183 -1.57 -2.18 -17.28
CA ALA A 183 -1.41 -3.59 -17.66
C ALA A 183 -2.24 -4.51 -16.75
N VAL A 184 -2.31 -4.21 -15.45
CA VAL A 184 -3.13 -4.97 -14.52
C VAL A 184 -4.62 -4.74 -14.80
N CYS A 185 -5.02 -3.49 -15.05
CA CYS A 185 -6.40 -3.14 -15.41
C CYS A 185 -6.84 -3.78 -16.73
N SER A 186 -5.96 -3.89 -17.73
CA SER A 186 -6.30 -4.55 -18.99
C SER A 186 -6.59 -6.04 -18.79
N GLN A 187 -5.77 -6.73 -18.00
CA GLN A 187 -6.02 -8.11 -17.60
C GLN A 187 -7.30 -8.23 -16.78
N TYR A 188 -7.50 -7.34 -15.81
CA TYR A 188 -8.67 -7.33 -14.93
C TYR A 188 -9.99 -7.24 -15.71
N VAL A 189 -10.07 -6.26 -16.62
CA VAL A 189 -11.23 -6.03 -17.47
C VAL A 189 -11.43 -7.18 -18.46
N ALA A 190 -10.35 -7.76 -19.00
CA ALA A 190 -10.43 -8.89 -19.93
C ALA A 190 -10.91 -10.20 -19.27
N MET A 191 -10.75 -10.37 -17.96
CA MET A 191 -11.16 -11.60 -17.28
C MET A 191 -12.68 -11.85 -17.30
N HIS A 192 -13.50 -10.80 -17.13
CA HIS A 192 -14.97 -10.97 -17.08
C HIS A 192 -15.73 -9.65 -17.35
N PRO A 193 -16.85 -9.67 -18.11
CA PRO A 193 -17.64 -8.46 -18.38
C PRO A 193 -18.14 -7.70 -17.15
N ALA A 194 -18.38 -8.40 -16.03
CA ALA A 194 -18.78 -7.76 -14.77
C ALA A 194 -17.70 -6.84 -14.19
N HIS A 195 -16.41 -7.12 -14.44
CA HIS A 195 -15.31 -6.28 -13.98
C HIS A 195 -15.30 -4.92 -14.69
N ALA A 196 -15.59 -4.91 -16.00
CA ALA A 196 -15.76 -3.68 -16.77
C ALA A 196 -16.92 -2.82 -16.23
N ARG A 197 -18.04 -3.45 -15.84
CA ARG A 197 -19.17 -2.74 -15.22
C ARG A 197 -18.82 -2.20 -13.83
N LEU A 198 -18.03 -2.95 -13.05
CA LEU A 198 -17.57 -2.50 -11.74
C LEU A 198 -16.64 -1.29 -11.87
N SER A 199 -15.67 -1.33 -12.78
CA SER A 199 -14.77 -0.21 -13.03
C SER A 199 -15.51 1.02 -13.55
N GLU A 200 -16.52 0.83 -14.41
CA GLU A 200 -17.39 1.90 -14.87
C GLU A 200 -18.24 2.51 -13.75
N GLY A 201 -18.85 1.69 -12.89
CA GLY A 201 -19.59 2.16 -11.72
C GLY A 201 -18.71 2.93 -10.73
N ALA A 202 -17.51 2.42 -10.44
CA ALA A 202 -16.54 3.10 -9.59
C ALA A 202 -16.08 4.44 -10.21
N TYR A 203 -15.77 4.44 -11.50
CA TYR A 203 -15.39 5.65 -12.24
C TYR A 203 -16.51 6.69 -12.23
N TRP A 204 -17.76 6.26 -12.42
CA TRP A 204 -18.94 7.14 -12.35
C TRP A 204 -19.04 7.83 -10.99
N VAL A 205 -18.87 7.08 -9.88
CA VAL A 205 -18.88 7.65 -8.53
C VAL A 205 -17.78 8.69 -8.37
N VAL A 206 -16.55 8.34 -8.76
CA VAL A 206 -15.40 9.25 -8.63
C VAL A 206 -15.59 10.51 -9.47
N ARG A 207 -16.09 10.37 -10.70
CA ARG A 207 -16.42 11.50 -11.59
C ARG A 207 -17.40 12.46 -10.93
N HIS A 208 -18.46 11.95 -10.29
CA HIS A 208 -19.43 12.78 -9.57
C HIS A 208 -18.78 13.53 -8.42
N LEU A 209 -17.94 12.84 -7.64
CA LEU A 209 -17.20 13.48 -6.56
C LEU A 209 -16.32 14.61 -7.10
N VAL A 210 -15.54 14.37 -8.16
CA VAL A 210 -14.70 15.41 -8.78
C VAL A 210 -15.55 16.59 -9.25
N ALA A 211 -16.66 16.34 -9.93
CA ALA A 211 -17.54 17.41 -10.42
C ALA A 211 -18.20 18.22 -9.29
N LEU A 212 -18.50 17.59 -8.14
CA LEU A 212 -18.99 18.28 -6.96
C LEU A 212 -17.94 19.24 -6.38
N PHE A 213 -16.66 18.84 -6.39
CA PHE A 213 -15.54 19.67 -5.90
C PHE A 213 -15.01 20.66 -6.95
N SER A 214 -15.38 20.49 -8.23
CA SER A 214 -14.95 21.34 -9.35
C SER A 214 -16.18 21.80 -10.13
N SER A 215 -16.91 22.77 -9.56
CA SER A 215 -18.11 23.31 -10.18
C SER A 215 -17.84 23.78 -11.61
N GLY A 216 -18.65 23.33 -12.57
CA GLY A 216 -18.54 23.71 -13.98
C GLY A 216 -17.70 22.75 -14.85
N THR A 217 -17.06 21.72 -14.28
CA THR A 217 -16.30 20.73 -15.07
C THR A 217 -17.14 19.52 -15.51
N TRP A 218 -18.43 19.49 -15.19
CA TRP A 218 -19.31 18.34 -15.44
C TRP A 218 -19.29 17.90 -16.91
N LEU A 219 -19.56 18.81 -17.84
CA LEU A 219 -19.62 18.49 -19.27
C LEU A 219 -18.28 17.98 -19.81
N THR A 220 -17.16 18.57 -19.37
CA THR A 220 -15.82 18.14 -19.78
C THR A 220 -15.48 16.75 -19.24
N LEU A 221 -15.82 16.48 -17.98
CA LEU A 221 -15.63 15.16 -17.36
C LEU A 221 -16.55 14.10 -17.99
N GLU A 222 -17.74 14.50 -18.43
CA GLU A 222 -18.67 13.62 -19.13
C GLU A 222 -18.16 13.24 -20.52
N ALA A 223 -17.70 14.21 -21.31
CA ALA A 223 -17.05 13.94 -22.60
C ALA A 223 -15.83 13.01 -22.46
N ALA A 224 -14.93 13.30 -21.51
CA ALA A 224 -13.77 12.46 -21.24
C ALA A 224 -14.15 11.04 -20.79
N ALA A 225 -15.30 10.88 -20.10
CA ALA A 225 -15.79 9.58 -19.67
C ALA A 225 -16.37 8.73 -20.81
N GLU A 226 -16.96 9.37 -21.83
CA GLU A 226 -17.50 8.71 -23.02
C GLU A 226 -16.38 8.20 -23.92
N GLU A 227 -15.29 8.98 -24.03
CA GLU A 227 -14.10 8.60 -24.80
C GLU A 227 -13.27 7.52 -24.10
N ALA A 228 -13.28 7.50 -22.76
CA ALA A 228 -12.50 6.55 -21.98
C ALA A 228 -13.04 5.10 -22.10
N ASN A 229 -12.17 4.18 -22.49
CA ASN A 229 -12.47 2.75 -22.47
C ASN A 229 -12.45 2.17 -21.04
N SER A 230 -12.93 0.93 -20.87
CA SER A 230 -13.04 0.30 -19.54
C SER A 230 -11.70 0.14 -18.80
N VAL A 231 -10.58 0.01 -19.53
CA VAL A 231 -9.23 -0.10 -18.96
C VAL A 231 -8.76 1.25 -18.42
N GLN A 232 -8.95 2.30 -19.21
CA GLN A 232 -8.70 3.69 -18.84
C GLN A 232 -9.50 4.10 -17.60
N LYS A 233 -10.80 3.78 -17.56
CA LYS A 233 -11.67 3.99 -16.40
C LYS A 233 -11.15 3.26 -15.15
N CYS A 234 -10.74 1.99 -15.29
CA CYS A 234 -10.13 1.21 -14.21
C CYS A 234 -8.84 1.86 -13.68
N ALA A 235 -7.94 2.25 -14.59
CA ALA A 235 -6.64 2.82 -14.21
C ALA A 235 -6.79 4.15 -13.46
N SER A 236 -7.71 5.03 -13.89
CA SER A 236 -7.96 6.30 -13.22
C SER A 236 -8.47 6.13 -11.79
N VAL A 237 -9.36 5.15 -11.56
CA VAL A 237 -9.84 4.82 -10.20
C VAL A 237 -8.70 4.24 -9.35
N ALA A 238 -7.87 3.36 -9.91
CA ALA A 238 -6.75 2.78 -9.18
C ALA A 238 -5.70 3.85 -8.80
N TRP A 239 -5.33 4.76 -9.71
CA TRP A 239 -4.42 5.87 -9.42
C TRP A 239 -4.95 6.80 -8.34
N MET A 240 -6.26 7.09 -8.35
CA MET A 240 -6.93 7.84 -7.28
C MET A 240 -6.70 7.18 -5.91
N LEU A 241 -6.93 5.87 -5.82
CA LEU A 241 -6.79 5.11 -4.57
C LEU A 241 -5.32 5.01 -4.14
N GLU A 242 -4.41 4.78 -5.07
CA GLU A 242 -2.96 4.67 -4.84
C GLU A 242 -2.38 5.98 -4.28
N ILE A 243 -2.76 7.14 -4.82
CA ILE A 243 -2.26 8.43 -4.32
C ILE A 243 -2.94 8.83 -3.01
N GLY A 244 -4.27 8.69 -2.91
CA GLY A 244 -5.00 9.07 -1.70
C GLY A 244 -4.60 8.22 -0.50
N PHE A 245 -4.81 6.91 -0.60
CA PHE A 245 -4.58 5.97 0.49
C PHE A 245 -3.13 5.50 0.57
N GLY A 246 -2.52 5.23 -0.59
CA GLY A 246 -1.17 4.67 -0.68
C GLY A 246 -0.06 5.66 -0.43
N LEU A 247 -0.18 6.89 -0.91
CA LEU A 247 0.82 7.91 -0.67
C LEU A 247 0.44 8.76 0.55
N LEU A 248 -0.63 9.55 0.43
CA LEU A 248 -0.87 10.63 1.37
C LEU A 248 -1.30 10.12 2.76
N LEU A 249 -2.31 9.26 2.85
CA LEU A 249 -2.77 8.74 4.13
C LEU A 249 -1.67 7.93 4.85
N ALA A 250 -0.96 7.07 4.11
CA ALA A 250 0.15 6.29 4.63
C ALA A 250 1.25 7.17 5.24
N THR A 251 1.63 8.23 4.54
CA THR A 251 2.61 9.20 5.02
C THR A 251 2.11 9.94 6.25
N LEU A 252 0.88 10.43 6.26
CA LEU A 252 0.33 11.17 7.41
C LEU A 252 0.27 10.30 8.67
N LEU A 253 -0.16 9.04 8.55
CA LEU A 253 -0.19 8.10 9.67
C LEU A 253 1.23 7.82 10.20
N THR A 254 2.18 7.55 9.30
CA THR A 254 3.58 7.30 9.66
C THR A 254 4.20 8.52 10.35
N TRP A 255 3.98 9.71 9.80
CA TRP A 255 4.52 10.95 10.34
C TRP A 255 3.92 11.32 11.69
N ARG A 256 2.62 11.07 11.90
CA ARG A 256 2.01 11.25 13.22
C ARG A 256 2.58 10.28 14.24
N GLN A 257 2.79 9.02 13.86
CA GLN A 257 3.38 8.03 14.75
C GLN A 257 4.82 8.43 15.13
N GLN A 258 5.64 8.82 14.15
CA GLN A 258 7.00 9.32 14.38
C GLN A 258 7.05 10.53 15.30
N LEU A 259 6.14 11.48 15.08
CA LEU A 259 6.06 12.69 15.89
C LEU A 259 5.61 12.35 17.32
N HIS A 260 4.63 11.46 17.48
CA HIS A 260 4.18 10.98 18.78
C HIS A 260 5.32 10.31 19.56
N GLU A 261 6.07 9.40 18.93
CA GLU A 261 7.23 8.74 19.55
C GLU A 261 8.32 9.74 19.94
N ALA A 262 8.58 10.75 19.12
CA ALA A 262 9.55 11.81 19.44
C ALA A 262 9.12 12.63 20.67
N TYR A 263 7.83 12.99 20.78
CA TYR A 263 7.30 13.67 21.96
C TYR A 263 7.37 12.79 23.21
N GLU A 264 6.96 11.52 23.14
CA GLU A 264 7.03 10.61 24.28
C GLU A 264 8.46 10.42 24.80
N LEU A 265 9.43 10.36 23.90
CA LEU A 265 10.84 10.27 24.27
C LEU A 265 11.29 11.54 25.01
N ALA A 266 10.90 12.72 24.51
CA ALA A 266 11.22 13.99 25.15
C ALA A 266 10.60 14.11 26.55
N VAL A 267 9.34 13.69 26.72
CA VAL A 267 8.67 13.64 28.03
C VAL A 267 9.39 12.70 28.99
N ARG A 268 9.80 11.51 28.54
CA ARG A 268 10.54 10.55 29.37
C ARG A 268 11.90 11.06 29.82
N LYS A 269 12.59 11.86 28.99
CA LYS A 269 13.81 12.56 29.38
C LYS A 269 13.53 13.66 30.40
N ALA A 270 12.49 14.46 30.16
CA ALA A 270 12.10 15.55 31.07
C ALA A 270 11.71 15.07 32.47
N GLN A 271 11.25 13.83 32.63
CA GLN A 271 10.94 13.24 33.93
C GLN A 271 12.17 12.88 34.78
N ARG A 272 13.38 12.87 34.20
CA ARG A 272 14.60 12.46 34.91
C ARG A 272 15.28 13.62 35.63
N SER A 273 15.34 14.79 35.00
CA SER A 273 15.86 16.03 35.61
C SER A 273 15.41 17.26 34.82
N ASP A 274 15.44 18.42 35.46
CA ASP A 274 15.11 19.71 34.82
C ASP A 274 16.14 20.09 33.72
N GLU A 275 17.41 19.74 33.91
CA GLU A 275 18.45 19.94 32.90
C GLU A 275 18.20 19.06 31.66
N GLU A 276 17.86 17.78 31.85
CA GLU A 276 17.48 16.88 30.75
C GLU A 276 16.17 17.33 30.08
N ALA A 277 15.26 18.00 30.79
CA ALA A 277 14.04 18.55 30.22
C ALA A 277 14.31 19.69 29.22
N ILE A 278 15.24 20.59 29.54
CA ILE A 278 15.64 21.68 28.64
C ILE A 278 16.33 21.10 27.40
N GLU A 279 17.31 20.21 27.60
CA GLU A 279 18.03 19.56 26.49
C GLU A 279 17.07 18.79 25.57
N ALA A 280 16.16 17.99 26.16
CA ALA A 280 15.19 17.21 25.39
C ALA A 280 14.24 18.09 24.57
N ARG A 281 13.86 19.27 25.10
CA ARG A 281 13.01 20.22 24.39
C ARG A 281 13.75 20.86 23.21
N GLU A 282 14.98 21.34 23.40
CA GLU A 282 15.79 21.93 22.33
C GLU A 282 16.09 20.91 21.24
N GLU A 283 16.42 19.69 21.64
CA GLU A 283 16.67 18.58 20.74
C GLU A 283 15.43 18.17 19.94
N LEU A 284 14.26 18.15 20.57
CA LEU A 284 13.00 17.87 19.90
C LEU A 284 12.67 18.95 18.86
N LEU A 285 12.77 20.23 19.22
CA LEU A 285 12.48 21.36 18.33
C LEU A 285 13.43 21.43 17.13
N SER A 286 14.68 21.00 17.31
CA SER A 286 15.67 20.94 16.23
C SER A 286 15.57 19.66 15.38
N SER A 287 14.79 18.66 15.82
CA SER A 287 14.67 17.39 15.13
C SER A 287 13.99 17.53 13.76
N PRO A 288 14.41 16.75 12.75
CA PRO A 288 13.79 16.76 11.43
C PRO A 288 12.33 16.25 11.45
N TYR A 289 11.96 15.45 12.46
CA TYR A 289 10.59 14.96 12.64
C TYR A 289 9.65 16.12 12.97
N VAL A 290 10.00 16.97 13.94
CA VAL A 290 9.20 18.14 14.29
C VAL A 290 9.18 19.13 13.14
N ARG A 291 10.33 19.44 12.54
CA ARG A 291 10.43 20.43 11.46
C ARG A 291 9.65 20.07 10.19
N VAL A 292 9.49 18.78 9.89
CA VAL A 292 8.81 18.31 8.66
C VAL A 292 7.40 17.81 8.97
N CYS A 293 7.25 16.89 9.91
CA CYS A 293 5.98 16.23 10.18
C CYS A 293 4.98 17.20 10.82
N GLU A 294 5.39 18.03 11.78
CA GLU A 294 4.43 18.87 12.52
C GLU A 294 3.74 19.91 11.62
N PRO A 295 4.44 20.71 10.79
CA PRO A 295 3.77 21.63 9.88
C PRO A 295 2.85 20.92 8.90
N ALA A 296 3.28 19.78 8.35
CA ALA A 296 2.49 19.00 7.41
C ALA A 296 1.22 18.42 8.05
N LEU A 297 1.31 17.88 9.26
CA LEU A 297 0.17 17.34 10.00
C LEU A 297 -0.79 18.44 10.46
N ARG A 298 -0.28 19.61 10.86
CA ARG A 298 -1.10 20.78 11.16
C ARG A 298 -1.85 21.25 9.91
N LEU A 299 -1.16 21.37 8.78
CA LEU A 299 -1.78 21.74 7.50
C LEU A 299 -2.82 20.72 7.06
N ALA A 300 -2.52 19.42 7.20
CA ALA A 300 -3.44 18.35 6.87
C ALA A 300 -4.68 18.32 7.80
N ASN A 301 -4.59 18.91 8.99
CA ASN A 301 -5.66 18.94 9.98
C ASN A 301 -6.33 20.32 10.12
N VAL A 302 -6.15 21.22 9.15
CA VAL A 302 -6.74 22.59 9.19
C VAL A 302 -8.26 22.57 9.40
N TYR A 303 -8.94 21.55 8.86
CA TYR A 303 -10.39 21.37 9.01
C TYR A 303 -10.78 20.36 10.12
N GLY A 304 -9.86 20.08 11.05
CA GLY A 304 -10.07 19.09 12.12
C GLY A 304 -10.10 17.63 11.64
N THR A 305 -9.78 17.38 10.37
CA THR A 305 -9.69 16.03 9.80
C THR A 305 -8.69 15.97 8.65
N TRP A 306 -7.99 14.84 8.53
CA TRP A 306 -7.13 14.53 7.38
C TRP A 306 -7.88 13.98 6.17
N ALA A 307 -9.17 13.66 6.32
CA ALA A 307 -9.97 13.10 5.23
C ALA A 307 -10.01 14.06 4.03
N VAL A 308 -10.01 15.37 4.29
CA VAL A 308 -10.07 16.41 3.26
C VAL A 308 -8.84 16.42 2.34
N PRO A 309 -7.59 16.60 2.83
CA PRO A 309 -6.41 16.57 1.96
C PRO A 309 -6.20 15.19 1.30
N VAL A 310 -6.54 14.08 1.98
CA VAL A 310 -6.52 12.73 1.39
C VAL A 310 -7.47 12.64 0.21
N ALA A 311 -8.70 13.11 0.36
CA ALA A 311 -9.68 13.17 -0.72
C ALA A 311 -9.20 14.06 -1.86
N PHE A 312 -8.67 15.25 -1.58
CA PHE A 312 -8.15 16.14 -2.63
C PHE A 312 -7.00 15.51 -3.42
N ALA A 313 -6.02 14.89 -2.75
CA ALA A 313 -4.92 14.22 -3.44
C ALA A 313 -5.42 13.07 -4.34
N ALA A 314 -6.41 12.32 -3.86
CA ALA A 314 -7.07 11.28 -4.63
C ALA A 314 -7.74 11.87 -5.89
N LEU A 315 -8.50 12.96 -5.74
CA LEU A 315 -9.18 13.64 -6.85
C LEU A 315 -8.19 14.23 -7.87
N PHE A 316 -7.09 14.82 -7.43
CA PHE A 316 -6.04 15.32 -8.32
C PHE A 316 -5.37 14.20 -9.10
N ALA A 317 -5.12 13.04 -8.48
CA ALA A 317 -4.57 11.88 -9.17
C ALA A 317 -5.54 11.36 -10.24
N PHE A 318 -6.84 11.36 -9.97
CA PHE A 318 -7.86 11.03 -10.96
C PHE A 318 -7.82 12.01 -12.16
N ILE A 319 -7.79 13.32 -11.91
CA ILE A 319 -7.70 14.34 -12.96
C ILE A 319 -6.41 14.14 -13.79
N ALA A 320 -5.27 13.92 -13.14
CA ALA A 320 -4.01 13.64 -13.82
C ALA A 320 -4.08 12.39 -14.70
N ALA A 321 -4.79 11.34 -14.24
CA ALA A 321 -5.01 10.13 -15.02
C ALA A 321 -5.81 10.42 -16.30
N LEU A 322 -6.83 11.29 -16.24
CA LEU A 322 -7.60 11.69 -17.42
C LEU A 322 -6.74 12.43 -18.45
N VAL A 323 -5.84 13.29 -17.99
CA VAL A 323 -4.94 14.07 -18.88
C VAL A 323 -3.83 13.21 -19.47
N ALA A 324 -3.32 12.23 -18.72
CA ALA A 324 -2.17 11.42 -19.12
C ALA A 324 -2.51 10.30 -20.13
N GLN A 325 -3.79 9.99 -20.34
CA GLN A 325 -4.20 8.90 -21.22
C GLN A 325 -4.21 9.35 -22.69
N PRO A 326 -3.45 8.67 -23.58
CA PRO A 326 -3.41 9.04 -25.00
C PRO A 326 -4.78 8.82 -25.63
N GLY A 327 -5.39 9.91 -26.10
CA GLY A 327 -6.76 9.96 -26.63
C GLY A 327 -7.56 11.20 -26.21
N ALA A 328 -7.14 11.90 -25.15
CA ALA A 328 -7.83 13.08 -24.61
C ALA A 328 -7.36 14.44 -25.18
N ALA A 329 -6.73 14.46 -26.37
CA ALA A 329 -6.29 15.67 -27.06
C ALA A 329 -6.55 15.58 -28.57
#